data_AF-A0A5E7CTE0-F1
#
_entry.id   AF-A0A5E7CTE0-F1
#
_cell.length_a   1.000
_cell.length_b   1.000
_cell.length_c   1.000
_cell.angle_alpha   90.00
_cell.angle_beta   90.00
_cell.angle_gamma   90.00
#
_symmetry.space_group_name_H-M   'P 1'
#
loop_
_entity.id
_entity.type
_entity.pdbx_description
1 polymer ?
#
loop_
_entity_poly.entity_id
_entity_poly.type
_entity_poly.pdbx_seq_one_letter_code
_entity_poly.pdbx_strand_id
1 'polypeptide(L)'
;MLIRSLILVTLFAAAGPLLAADSDGPLARDRGKFRPLVIIAPSTVDPTLVSLKKSLDEPANRKAFTERNMVLYTVINTIGQRDGKDMEPQTTMALIRELKLGASSDRTKIILVGKDGEKKIERPDLVDAKELFSAIDQMPPSEKEYVVAPPPEPEVKPGAAGKAAKPKPMKPPKPLDD
;
A
#
# COMPACT_ATOMS: atom_id res chain seq x y z
N MET A 1 -1.41 49.67 -52.14
CA MET A 1 -0.53 50.29 -51.13
C MET A 1 -1.16 50.00 -49.77
N LEU A 2 -0.64 49.03 -49.00
CA LEU A 2 0.40 49.26 -47.98
C LEU A 2 -0.14 50.13 -46.83
N ILE A 3 -0.15 49.82 -45.54
CA ILE A 3 0.17 48.68 -44.66
C ILE A 3 -0.54 49.01 -43.31
N ARG A 4 -0.59 48.05 -42.37
CA ARG A 4 -0.62 48.24 -40.90
C ARG A 4 -1.98 48.66 -40.33
N SER A 5 -2.55 48.07 -39.29
CA SER A 5 -1.92 47.47 -38.12
C SER A 5 -2.88 46.49 -37.46
N LEU A 6 -2.37 45.28 -37.27
CA LEU A 6 -2.87 44.19 -36.43
C LEU A 6 -2.55 44.54 -34.97
N ILE A 7 -3.56 44.72 -34.11
CA ILE A 7 -3.35 44.75 -32.65
C ILE A 7 -3.90 43.43 -32.10
N LEU A 8 -2.99 42.46 -32.01
CA LEU A 8 -3.21 41.17 -31.35
C LEU A 8 -2.99 41.40 -29.85
N VAL A 9 -4.05 41.40 -29.07
CA VAL A 9 -3.98 41.43 -27.60
C VAL A 9 -3.46 40.09 -27.12
N THR A 10 -2.18 40.05 -26.75
CA THR A 10 -1.52 38.95 -26.07
C THR A 10 -2.03 38.88 -24.62
N LEU A 11 -3.08 38.09 -24.39
CA LEU A 11 -3.45 37.72 -23.02
C LEU A 11 -2.56 36.55 -22.60
N PHE A 12 -1.56 36.88 -21.79
CA PHE A 12 -0.60 35.98 -21.19
C PHE A 12 -1.31 35.11 -20.14
N ALA A 13 -1.87 33.99 -20.56
CA ALA A 13 -2.25 32.92 -19.64
C ALA A 13 -0.98 32.13 -19.30
N ALA A 14 -0.30 32.54 -18.23
CA ALA A 14 0.73 31.74 -17.59
C ALA A 14 0.08 30.49 -16.99
N ALA A 15 -0.18 29.49 -17.82
CA ALA A 15 -0.38 28.12 -17.38
C ALA A 15 1.01 27.58 -17.01
N GLY A 16 1.47 27.91 -15.81
CA GLY A 16 2.62 27.24 -15.22
C GLY A 16 2.30 25.74 -15.09
N PRO A 17 3.18 24.83 -15.52
CA PRO A 17 3.02 23.43 -15.19
C PRO A 17 3.12 23.29 -13.66
N LEU A 18 1.97 23.13 -13.02
CA LEU A 18 1.86 22.65 -11.65
C LEU A 18 2.30 21.18 -11.64
N LEU A 19 3.32 20.89 -10.84
CA LEU A 19 3.66 19.55 -10.32
C LEU A 19 4.20 18.51 -11.32
N ALA A 20 5.49 18.58 -11.61
CA ALA A 20 6.25 17.43 -12.16
C ALA A 20 7.47 17.05 -11.30
N ALA A 21 7.48 17.42 -10.02
CA ALA A 21 8.61 17.11 -9.12
C ALA A 21 8.46 15.75 -8.39
N ASP A 22 7.31 15.08 -8.49
CA ASP A 22 7.06 13.77 -7.85
C ASP A 22 7.39 12.57 -8.76
N SER A 23 7.76 12.80 -10.02
CA SER A 23 7.85 11.74 -11.04
C SER A 23 9.25 11.11 -11.18
N ASP A 24 10.29 11.74 -10.64
CA ASP A 24 11.70 11.33 -10.85
C ASP A 24 12.35 10.67 -9.61
N GLY A 25 11.58 10.45 -8.55
CA GLY A 25 12.04 9.77 -7.35
C GLY A 25 12.38 8.29 -7.60
N PRO A 26 13.27 7.68 -6.79
CA PRO A 26 13.56 6.26 -6.92
C PRO A 26 12.34 5.36 -6.74
N LEU A 27 11.31 5.78 -5.99
CA LEU A 27 10.08 5.00 -5.83
C LEU A 27 9.18 5.08 -7.06
N ALA A 28 9.25 6.16 -7.84
CA ALA A 28 8.52 6.28 -9.11
C ALA A 28 8.92 5.19 -10.12
N ARG A 29 10.17 4.71 -10.07
CA ARG A 29 10.67 3.61 -10.92
C ARG A 29 10.03 2.26 -10.57
N ASP A 30 9.63 2.10 -9.31
CA ASP A 30 9.05 0.87 -8.76
C ASP A 30 7.51 0.90 -8.75
N ARG A 31 6.91 2.06 -8.99
CA ARG A 31 5.47 2.26 -9.04
C ARG A 31 4.80 1.31 -10.05
N GLY A 32 3.73 0.66 -9.63
CA GLY A 32 2.98 -0.34 -10.38
C GLY A 32 3.66 -1.71 -10.51
N LYS A 33 4.96 -1.82 -10.19
CA LYS A 33 5.75 -3.05 -10.40
C LYS A 33 6.08 -3.73 -9.08
N PHE A 34 6.69 -2.98 -8.17
CA PHE A 34 7.22 -3.49 -6.91
C PHE A 34 6.56 -2.82 -5.71
N ARG A 35 6.71 -3.45 -4.54
CA ARG A 35 6.35 -2.89 -3.23
C ARG A 35 7.64 -2.55 -2.48
N PRO A 36 8.09 -1.29 -2.50
CA PRO A 36 9.31 -0.89 -1.80
C PRO A 36 9.16 -1.02 -0.28
N LEU A 37 10.08 -1.73 0.35
CA LEU A 37 10.33 -1.69 1.79
C LEU A 37 11.53 -0.78 2.03
N VAL A 38 11.31 0.35 2.69
CA VAL A 38 12.34 1.34 2.97
C VAL A 38 12.71 1.29 4.45
N ILE A 39 13.98 1.03 4.73
CA ILE A 39 14.55 1.04 6.08
C ILE A 39 15.52 2.21 6.19
N ILE A 40 15.31 3.09 7.15
CA ILE A 40 16.27 4.15 7.51
C ILE A 40 16.80 3.84 8.89
N ALA A 41 18.12 3.67 9.01
CA ALA A 41 18.79 3.37 10.28
C ALA A 41 19.91 4.38 10.55
N PRO A 42 20.21 4.68 11.84
CA PRO A 42 21.30 5.56 12.20
C PRO A 42 22.69 4.94 11.96
N SER A 43 22.78 3.60 11.96
CA SER A 43 24.05 2.89 11.74
C SER A 43 23.85 1.50 11.14
N THR A 44 24.91 0.92 10.59
CA THR A 44 24.95 -0.46 10.08
C THR A 44 24.85 -1.52 11.18
N VAL A 45 25.16 -1.15 12.42
CA VAL A 45 25.13 -2.03 13.60
C VAL A 45 23.87 -1.84 14.43
N ASP A 46 22.89 -1.09 13.92
CA ASP A 46 21.60 -0.93 14.56
C ASP A 46 20.92 -2.31 14.74
N PRO A 47 20.51 -2.68 15.97
CA PRO A 47 20.01 -4.03 16.24
C PRO A 47 18.74 -4.36 15.46
N THR A 48 17.86 -3.37 15.23
CA THR A 48 16.63 -3.53 14.44
C THR A 48 16.97 -3.81 12.99
N LEU A 49 17.90 -3.06 12.40
CA LEU A 49 18.37 -3.29 11.02
C LEU A 49 18.99 -4.68 10.86
N VAL A 50 19.91 -5.06 11.76
CA VAL A 50 20.60 -6.36 11.69
C VAL A 50 19.62 -7.51 11.84
N SER A 51 18.71 -7.43 12.80
CA SER A 51 17.70 -8.48 13.02
C SER A 51 16.76 -8.62 11.82
N LEU A 52 16.27 -7.51 11.27
CA LEU A 52 15.38 -7.54 10.12
C LEU A 52 16.08 -8.06 8.86
N LYS A 53 17.31 -7.62 8.57
CA LYS A 53 18.07 -8.15 7.43
C LYS A 53 18.32 -9.66 7.56
N LYS A 54 18.70 -10.11 8.75
CA LYS A 54 18.88 -11.55 9.03
C LYS A 54 17.58 -12.34 8.82
N SER A 55 16.45 -11.80 9.27
CA SER A 55 15.14 -12.41 9.04
C SER A 55 14.78 -12.46 7.55
N LEU A 56 14.99 -11.37 6.81
CA LEU A 56 14.77 -11.32 5.36
C LEU A 56 15.68 -12.27 4.58
N ASP A 57 16.89 -12.54 5.07
CA ASP A 57 17.85 -13.48 4.48
C ASP A 57 17.46 -14.95 4.68
N GLU A 58 16.48 -15.29 5.52
CA GLU A 58 16.02 -16.66 5.66
C GLU A 58 15.39 -17.17 4.35
N PRO A 59 15.62 -18.44 3.95
CA PRO A 59 15.16 -18.95 2.65
C PRO A 59 13.66 -18.79 2.40
N ALA A 60 12.83 -19.02 3.44
CA ALA A 60 11.39 -18.86 3.36
C ALA A 60 10.99 -17.39 3.14
N ASN A 61 11.66 -16.46 3.83
CA ASN A 61 11.36 -15.04 3.76
C ASN A 61 11.86 -14.42 2.45
N ARG A 62 13.02 -14.84 1.92
CA ARG A 62 13.48 -14.44 0.58
C ARG A 62 12.49 -14.84 -0.51
N LYS A 63 11.94 -16.06 -0.41
CA LYS A 63 10.92 -16.54 -1.34
C LYS A 63 9.65 -15.70 -1.21
N ALA A 64 9.17 -15.49 0.01
CA ALA A 64 8.00 -14.65 0.29
C ALA A 64 8.16 -13.20 -0.20
N PHE A 65 9.35 -12.63 -0.06
CA PHE A 65 9.72 -11.28 -0.52
C PHE A 65 9.66 -11.18 -2.05
N THR A 66 10.18 -12.21 -2.73
CA THR A 66 10.17 -12.31 -4.19
C THR A 66 8.74 -12.50 -4.74
N GLU A 67 7.96 -13.42 -4.15
CA GLU A 67 6.56 -13.69 -4.57
C GLU A 67 5.68 -12.44 -4.45
N ARG A 68 5.94 -11.60 -3.45
CA ARG A 68 5.22 -10.33 -3.22
C ARG A 68 5.75 -9.15 -4.04
N ASN A 69 6.73 -9.40 -4.91
CA ASN A 69 7.40 -8.38 -5.75
C ASN A 69 7.93 -7.22 -4.90
N MET A 70 8.69 -7.53 -3.85
CA MET A 70 9.25 -6.51 -2.98
C MET A 70 10.66 -6.10 -3.41
N VAL A 71 11.04 -4.88 -3.01
CA VAL A 71 12.38 -4.31 -3.22
C VAL A 71 12.83 -3.68 -1.91
N LEU A 72 14.06 -3.94 -1.49
CA LEU A 72 14.60 -3.42 -0.24
C LEU A 72 15.40 -2.14 -0.48
N TYR A 73 14.96 -1.03 0.08
CA TYR A 73 15.75 0.18 0.20
C TYR A 73 16.32 0.27 1.61
N THR A 74 17.62 0.46 1.73
CA THR A 74 18.28 0.71 3.02
C THR A 74 18.98 2.05 2.95
N VAL A 75 18.73 2.94 3.90
CA VAL A 75 19.42 4.22 4.03
C VAL A 75 20.09 4.27 5.39
N ILE A 76 21.40 4.48 5.40
CA ILE A 76 22.20 4.64 6.60
C ILE A 76 22.91 5.97 6.50
N ASN A 77 22.54 6.92 7.37
CA ASN A 77 22.91 8.32 7.24
C ASN A 77 22.49 8.88 5.86
N THR A 78 23.46 9.10 4.95
CA THR A 78 23.24 9.60 3.59
C THR A 78 23.58 8.59 2.51
N ILE A 79 23.88 7.34 2.89
CA ILE A 79 24.24 6.26 1.98
C ILE A 79 23.01 5.39 1.79
N GLY A 80 22.50 5.35 0.56
CA GLY A 80 21.34 4.56 0.18
C GLY A 80 21.75 3.33 -0.62
N GLN A 81 21.02 2.24 -0.42
CA GLN A 81 21.12 1.01 -1.19
C GLN A 81 19.74 0.56 -1.65
N ARG A 82 19.65 -0.04 -2.83
CA ARG A 82 18.49 -0.74 -3.35
C ARG A 82 18.86 -2.19 -3.65
N ASP A 83 18.22 -3.15 -2.98
CA ASP A 83 18.55 -4.59 -3.02
C ASP A 83 20.04 -4.88 -2.79
N GLY A 84 20.66 -4.12 -1.87
CA GLY A 84 22.09 -4.23 -1.56
C GLY A 84 23.03 -3.56 -2.57
N LYS A 85 22.52 -2.99 -3.66
CA LYS A 85 23.30 -2.19 -4.60
C LYS A 85 23.31 -0.73 -4.19
N ASP A 86 24.48 -0.10 -4.15
CA ASP A 86 24.62 1.31 -3.80
C ASP A 86 23.85 2.21 -4.78
N MET A 87 23.20 3.23 -4.20
CA MET A 87 22.52 4.29 -4.93
C MET A 87 23.38 5.55 -4.92
N GLU A 88 23.24 6.36 -5.97
CA GLU A 88 23.87 7.67 -6.01
C GLU A 88 23.35 8.57 -4.87
N PRO A 89 24.18 9.47 -4.32
CA PRO A 89 23.77 10.38 -3.25
C PRO A 89 22.53 11.21 -3.61
N GLN A 90 22.43 11.70 -4.85
CA GLN A 90 21.27 12.46 -5.31
C GLN A 90 19.98 11.62 -5.29
N THR A 91 20.07 10.34 -5.66
CA THR A 91 18.94 9.40 -5.63
C THR A 91 18.53 9.11 -4.18
N THR A 92 19.51 8.95 -3.29
CA THR A 92 19.25 8.75 -1.85
C THR A 92 18.54 9.95 -1.24
N MET A 93 18.99 11.17 -1.56
CA MET A 93 18.33 12.40 -1.07
C MET A 93 16.94 12.59 -1.67
N ALA A 94 16.71 12.16 -2.91
CA ALA A 94 15.37 12.14 -3.50
C ALA A 94 14.43 11.21 -2.71
N LEU A 95 14.87 9.99 -2.36
CA LEU A 95 14.11 9.05 -1.53
C LEU A 95 13.72 9.64 -0.17
N ILE A 96 14.69 10.25 0.53
CA ILE A 96 14.48 10.87 1.85
C ILE A 96 13.41 11.98 1.75
N ARG A 97 13.49 12.83 0.72
CA ARG A 97 12.52 13.91 0.47
C ARG A 97 11.15 13.39 0.10
N GLU A 98 11.08 12.40 -0.78
CA GLU A 98 9.82 11.79 -1.26
C GLU A 98 9.02 11.19 -0.11
N LEU A 99 9.69 10.53 0.82
CA LEU A 99 9.06 9.95 2.00
C LEU A 99 8.79 10.97 3.12
N LYS A 100 9.21 12.23 2.93
CA LYS A 100 9.18 13.33 3.92
C LYS A 100 9.84 12.93 5.24
N LEU A 101 10.86 12.09 5.15
CA LEU A 101 11.64 11.65 6.30
C LEU A 101 12.71 12.72 6.46
N GLY A 102 12.73 13.44 7.58
CA GLY A 102 13.82 14.38 7.84
C GLY A 102 15.19 13.71 7.65
N ALA A 103 16.21 14.49 7.28
CA ALA A 103 17.55 14.00 6.94
C ALA A 103 18.28 13.26 8.09
N SER A 104 17.69 13.24 9.29
CA SER A 104 18.21 12.57 10.47
C SER A 104 17.11 11.71 11.09
N SER A 105 17.45 10.46 11.40
CA SER A 105 16.57 9.57 12.15
C SER A 105 17.35 9.05 13.35
N ASP A 106 16.99 9.54 14.54
CA ASP A 106 17.58 9.09 15.82
C ASP A 106 17.19 7.64 16.16
N ARG A 107 16.23 7.08 15.41
CA ARG A 107 15.72 5.72 15.53
C ARG A 107 15.51 5.10 14.16
N THR A 108 15.59 3.78 14.08
CA THR A 108 15.28 3.04 12.85
C THR A 108 13.81 3.20 12.46
N LYS A 109 13.57 3.54 11.20
CA LYS A 109 12.23 3.69 10.61
C LYS A 109 12.07 2.64 9.52
N ILE A 110 10.95 1.92 9.57
CA ILE A 110 10.60 0.89 8.59
C ILE A 110 9.30 1.32 7.93
N ILE A 111 9.37 1.50 6.61
CA ILE A 111 8.31 2.11 5.82
C ILE A 111 7.99 1.19 4.67
N LEU A 112 6.72 0.82 4.57
CA LEU A 112 6.23 0.03 3.46
C LEU A 112 5.47 0.93 2.50
N VAL A 113 5.88 0.89 1.23
CA VAL A 113 5.27 1.64 0.14
C VAL A 113 4.49 0.67 -0.75
N GLY A 114 3.25 1.03 -1.06
CA GLY A 114 2.38 0.26 -1.93
C GLY A 114 2.80 0.34 -3.40
N LYS A 115 2.21 -0.52 -4.25
CA LYS A 115 2.40 -0.42 -5.71
C LYS A 115 1.84 0.88 -6.30
N ASP A 116 0.94 1.53 -5.58
CA ASP A 116 0.39 2.85 -5.92
C ASP A 116 1.39 4.01 -5.67
N GLY A 117 2.51 3.75 -5.00
CA GLY A 117 3.52 4.74 -4.63
C GLY A 117 3.22 5.46 -3.31
N GLU A 118 2.15 5.08 -2.61
CA GLU A 118 1.80 5.69 -1.33
C GLU A 118 2.45 4.95 -0.16
N LYS A 119 2.83 5.71 0.88
CA LYS A 119 3.25 5.13 2.16
C LYS A 119 2.05 4.41 2.80
N LYS A 120 2.17 3.11 3.03
CA LYS A 120 1.11 2.28 3.62
C LYS A 120 1.33 1.99 5.09
N ILE A 121 2.59 1.85 5.53
CA ILE A 121 2.94 1.58 6.93
C ILE A 121 4.19 2.36 7.29
N GLU A 122 4.19 2.99 8.46
CA GLU A 122 5.37 3.56 9.12
C GLU A 122 5.36 3.06 10.56
N ARG A 123 6.10 1.97 10.82
CA ARG A 123 6.11 1.28 12.11
C ARG A 123 7.55 1.00 12.54
N PRO A 124 8.09 1.71 13.54
CA PRO A 124 9.47 1.51 14.00
C PRO A 124 9.67 0.16 14.73
N ASP A 125 8.58 -0.50 15.09
CA ASP A 125 8.48 -1.76 15.82
C ASP A 125 8.41 -3.02 14.92
N LEU A 126 8.41 -2.85 13.59
CA LEU A 126 8.21 -3.95 12.63
C LEU A 126 9.50 -4.77 12.40
N VAL A 127 9.96 -5.49 13.43
CA VAL A 127 11.20 -6.28 13.38
C VAL A 127 10.99 -7.70 12.83
N ASP A 128 9.73 -8.15 12.74
CA ASP A 128 9.37 -9.49 12.27
C ASP A 128 8.92 -9.46 10.79
N ALA A 129 9.64 -10.21 9.94
CA ALA A 129 9.29 -10.37 8.53
C ALA A 129 7.88 -10.97 8.33
N LYS A 130 7.40 -11.80 9.26
CA LYS A 130 6.07 -12.40 9.19
C LYS A 130 4.96 -11.38 9.40
N GLU A 131 5.13 -10.45 10.35
CA GLU A 131 4.20 -9.34 10.56
C GLU A 131 4.21 -8.39 9.36
N LEU A 132 5.39 -8.13 8.79
CA LEU A 132 5.53 -7.38 7.54
C LEU A 132 4.74 -8.02 6.39
N PHE A 133 4.93 -9.33 6.15
CA PHE A 133 4.22 -10.02 5.07
C PHE A 133 2.72 -10.08 5.33
N SER A 134 2.28 -10.30 6.57
CA SER A 134 0.87 -10.30 6.93
C SER A 134 0.23 -8.93 6.68
N ALA A 135 0.94 -7.85 6.99
CA ALA A 135 0.46 -6.50 6.73
C ALA A 135 0.40 -6.17 5.23
N ILE A 136 1.30 -6.75 4.42
CA ILE A 136 1.26 -6.67 2.95
C ILE A 136 0.08 -7.43 2.37
N ASP A 137 -0.18 -8.64 2.88
CA ASP A 137 -1.24 -9.52 2.36
C ASP A 137 -2.64 -8.92 2.62
N GLN A 138 -2.77 -8.05 3.62
CA GLN A 138 -3.99 -7.27 3.89
C GLN A 138 -4.12 -6.03 2.99
N MET A 139 -3.11 -5.69 2.19
CA MET A 139 -3.20 -4.56 1.28
C MET A 139 -3.98 -4.91 0.02
N PRO A 140 -4.82 -3.98 -0.48
CA PRO A 140 -5.50 -4.20 -1.74
C PRO A 140 -4.45 -4.45 -2.86
N PRO A 141 -4.67 -5.44 -3.73
CA PRO A 141 -3.93 -5.55 -4.97
C PRO A 141 -4.37 -4.37 -5.84
N SER A 142 -3.62 -3.26 -5.83
CA SER A 142 -4.03 -2.04 -6.53
C SER A 142 -4.12 -2.25 -8.05
N GLU A 143 -5.31 -2.58 -8.54
CA GLU A 143 -5.93 -1.94 -9.69
C GLU A 143 -7.30 -1.45 -9.24
N LYS A 144 -7.85 -0.46 -9.94
CA LYS A 144 -9.10 0.22 -9.59
C LYS A 144 -10.26 -0.78 -9.42
N GLU A 145 -10.53 -1.18 -8.19
CA GLU A 145 -11.84 -1.63 -7.78
C GLU A 145 -12.03 -1.14 -6.35
N TYR A 146 -12.65 0.03 -6.26
CA TYR A 146 -13.66 0.21 -5.24
C TYR A 146 -14.61 -0.97 -5.40
N VAL A 147 -14.34 -2.08 -4.70
CA VAL A 147 -15.43 -2.96 -4.29
C VAL A 147 -16.21 -2.08 -3.34
N VAL A 148 -17.18 -1.38 -3.92
CA VAL A 148 -18.33 -0.86 -3.17
C VAL A 148 -18.79 -2.08 -2.41
N ALA A 149 -18.48 -2.14 -1.12
CA ALA A 149 -19.10 -3.09 -0.23
C ALA A 149 -20.59 -2.99 -0.54
N PRO A 150 -21.28 -4.07 -0.94
CA PRO A 150 -22.72 -4.00 -1.11
C PRO A 150 -23.26 -3.41 0.20
N PRO A 151 -24.10 -2.36 0.14
CA PRO A 151 -24.68 -1.79 1.34
C PRO A 151 -25.26 -2.93 2.16
N PRO A 152 -25.08 -2.93 3.50
CA PRO A 152 -25.57 -4.02 4.33
C PRO A 152 -27.04 -4.23 3.99
N GLU A 153 -27.36 -5.42 3.47
CA GLU A 153 -28.75 -5.82 3.30
C GLU A 153 -29.41 -5.64 4.66
N PRO A 154 -30.53 -4.90 4.74
CA PRO A 154 -31.22 -4.72 6.01
C PRO A 154 -31.61 -6.11 6.50
N GLU A 155 -31.10 -6.48 7.69
CA GLU A 155 -31.45 -7.69 8.42
C GLU A 155 -32.97 -7.84 8.42
N VAL A 156 -33.46 -8.79 7.61
CA VAL A 156 -34.85 -9.22 7.68
C VAL A 156 -35.01 -9.95 9.00
N LYS A 157 -35.49 -9.23 10.02
CA LYS A 157 -35.99 -9.82 11.26
C LYS A 157 -37.14 -10.79 10.93
N PRO A 158 -37.08 -12.07 11.32
CA PRO A 158 -38.26 -12.90 11.36
C PRO A 158 -38.69 -13.12 12.81
N GLY A 159 -39.93 -12.73 13.12
CA GLY A 159 -40.74 -13.50 14.06
C GLY A 159 -41.14 -12.80 15.35
N ALA A 160 -42.20 -12.00 15.28
CA ALA A 160 -43.14 -11.88 16.39
C ALA A 160 -44.53 -12.30 15.88
N ALA A 161 -44.92 -13.54 16.17
CA ALA A 161 -46.32 -13.96 16.27
C ALA A 161 -46.40 -15.38 16.85
N GLY A 162 -46.17 -15.49 18.16
CA GLY A 162 -46.69 -16.63 18.91
C GLY A 162 -48.21 -16.52 18.97
N LYS A 163 -48.92 -17.45 18.30
CA LYS A 163 -50.35 -17.69 18.56
C LYS A 163 -50.59 -19.18 18.61
N ALA A 164 -50.41 -19.76 19.80
CA ALA A 164 -50.86 -21.10 20.12
C ALA A 164 -52.33 -21.03 20.57
N ALA A 165 -53.23 -21.74 19.89
CA ALA A 165 -54.50 -22.16 20.47
C ALA A 165 -55.09 -23.39 19.75
N LYS A 166 -55.00 -24.52 20.46
CA LYS A 166 -55.89 -25.71 20.52
C LYS A 166 -55.89 -26.76 19.38
N PRO A 167 -55.68 -28.05 19.72
CA PRO A 167 -55.88 -29.17 18.81
C PRO A 167 -57.29 -29.79 18.96
N LYS A 168 -57.82 -30.39 17.89
CA LYS A 168 -58.80 -31.48 17.98
C LYS A 168 -58.47 -32.56 16.94
N PRO A 169 -58.50 -33.85 17.31
CA PRO A 169 -58.17 -34.96 16.42
C PRO A 169 -59.42 -35.50 15.73
N MET A 170 -59.30 -35.98 14.49
CA MET A 170 -60.24 -36.98 13.98
C MET A 170 -59.56 -37.93 12.99
N LYS A 171 -59.88 -39.20 13.21
CA LYS A 171 -59.29 -40.43 12.67
C LYS A 171 -59.38 -40.57 11.14
N PRO A 172 -58.53 -41.42 10.54
CA PRO A 172 -58.56 -41.74 9.12
C PRO A 172 -59.64 -42.78 8.79
N PRO A 173 -60.11 -42.81 7.53
CA PRO A 173 -60.37 -44.09 6.88
C PRO A 173 -59.52 -44.25 5.61
N LYS A 174 -58.89 -45.42 5.54
CA LYS A 174 -58.25 -46.10 4.41
C LYS A 174 -59.36 -46.73 3.53
N PRO A 175 -59.07 -47.49 2.45
CA PRO A 175 -58.50 -47.15 1.12
C PRO A 175 -59.46 -47.59 -0.02
N LEU A 176 -59.12 -47.34 -1.29
CA LEU A 176 -59.43 -48.17 -2.48
C LEU A 176 -58.74 -47.49 -3.69
N ASP A 177 -57.65 -48.04 -4.24
CA ASP A 177 -57.58 -49.11 -5.25
C ASP A 177 -58.29 -48.74 -6.57
N ASP A 178 -57.52 -48.25 -7.54
CA ASP A 178 -57.23 -48.88 -8.84
C ASP A 178 -55.97 -48.23 -9.46
#